data_AF-A0A444KB95-F1
#
_entry.id   AF-A0A444KB95-F1
#
_cell.length_a   1.000
_cell.length_b   1.000
_cell.length_c   1.000
_cell.angle_alpha   90.00
_cell.angle_beta   90.00
_cell.angle_gamma   90.00
#
_symmetry.space_group_name_H-M   'P 1'
#
loop_
_entity.id
_entity.type
_entity.pdbx_description
1 polymer ?
#
loop_
_entity_poly.entity_id
_entity_poly.type
_entity_poly.pdbx_seq_one_letter_code
_entity_poly.pdbx_strand_id
1 'polypeptide(L)'
;VVPNRNAIMLAIAFGLAAAHSAEAVAAAVHGGDHFIYPDCRPAFIEAFQTMQDRALDGYAQIRLYAPYVNLGKADIVADGARYGTPFAETWSCYKGGVRHCGRCGTCVERREAFHLAGHADPTDYEDADFWLEALRRRRA
;
A
#
# COMPACT_ATOMS: atom_id res chain seq x y z
N VAL A 1 14.34 5.97 -4.31
CA VAL A 1 13.41 5.36 -5.30
C VAL A 1 14.13 4.18 -5.92
N VAL A 2 13.56 2.98 -5.81
CA VAL A 2 14.11 1.80 -6.52
C VAL A 2 13.30 1.62 -7.79
N PRO A 3 13.92 1.73 -8.99
CA PRO A 3 13.20 1.70 -10.26
C PRO A 3 12.66 0.30 -10.56
N ASN A 4 11.41 0.24 -11.05
CA ASN A 4 10.74 -0.97 -11.58
C ASN A 4 10.75 -2.19 -10.65
N ARG A 5 10.78 -1.97 -9.32
CA ARG A 5 10.84 -3.08 -8.36
C ARG A 5 9.57 -3.92 -8.35
N ASN A 6 8.41 -3.31 -8.61
CA ASN A 6 7.14 -4.02 -8.53
C ASN A 6 7.04 -5.07 -9.64
N ALA A 7 7.54 -4.80 -10.85
CA ALA A 7 7.55 -5.79 -11.92
C ALA A 7 8.36 -7.04 -11.55
N ILE A 8 9.53 -6.85 -10.93
CA ILE A 8 10.38 -7.96 -10.47
C ILE A 8 9.66 -8.78 -9.38
N MET A 9 9.11 -8.11 -8.37
CA MET A 9 8.40 -8.79 -7.27
C MET A 9 7.15 -9.52 -7.75
N LEU A 10 6.38 -8.90 -8.65
CA LEU A 10 5.18 -9.51 -9.22
C LEU A 10 5.51 -10.72 -10.10
N ALA A 11 6.60 -10.67 -10.88
CA ALA A 11 7.01 -11.82 -11.69
C ALA A 11 7.35 -13.02 -10.81
N ILE A 12 8.03 -12.80 -9.69
CA ILE A 12 8.31 -13.83 -8.68
C ILE A 12 7.00 -14.36 -8.08
N ALA A 13 6.10 -13.47 -7.67
CA ALA A 13 4.83 -13.85 -7.06
C ALA A 13 3.94 -14.68 -8.01
N PHE A 14 3.89 -14.33 -9.31
CA PHE A 14 3.16 -15.10 -10.32
C PHE A 14 3.78 -16.48 -10.55
N GLY A 15 5.12 -16.59 -10.57
CA GLY A 15 5.79 -17.89 -10.65
C GLY A 15 5.44 -18.79 -9.47
N LEU A 16 5.41 -18.24 -8.25
CA LEU A 16 4.97 -18.96 -7.05
C LEU A 16 3.49 -19.34 -7.13
N ALA A 17 2.62 -18.40 -7.49
CA ALA A 17 1.18 -18.66 -7.60
C ALA A 17 0.88 -19.78 -8.61
N ALA A 18 1.58 -19.80 -9.75
CA ALA A 18 1.44 -20.85 -10.75
C ALA A 18 1.92 -22.21 -10.23
N ALA A 19 3.05 -22.25 -9.51
CA ALA A 19 3.56 -23.48 -8.90
C ALA A 19 2.67 -24.04 -7.79
N HIS A 20 1.90 -23.18 -7.11
CA HIS A 20 1.02 -23.53 -6.00
C HIS A 20 -0.48 -23.59 -6.37
N SER A 21 -0.82 -23.50 -7.66
CA SER A 21 -2.21 -23.48 -8.14
C SER A 21 -3.08 -22.41 -7.46
N ALA A 22 -2.49 -21.26 -7.15
CA ALA A 22 -3.22 -20.12 -6.63
C ALA A 22 -3.94 -19.36 -7.75
N GLU A 23 -5.13 -18.86 -7.45
CA GLU A 23 -5.99 -18.17 -8.43
C GLU A 23 -5.64 -16.68 -8.61
N ALA A 24 -4.89 -16.12 -7.66
CA ALA A 24 -4.60 -14.69 -7.66
C ALA A 24 -3.27 -14.34 -6.98
N VAL A 25 -2.68 -13.24 -7.45
CA VAL A 25 -1.61 -12.50 -6.79
C VAL A 25 -2.19 -11.14 -6.41
N ALA A 26 -2.17 -10.81 -5.11
CA ALA A 26 -2.65 -9.52 -4.63
C ALA A 26 -1.51 -8.51 -4.48
N ALA A 27 -1.74 -7.27 -4.88
CA ALA A 27 -0.80 -6.16 -4.74
C ALA A 27 -1.49 -4.92 -4.17
N ALA A 28 -0.96 -4.37 -3.08
CA ALA A 28 -1.51 -3.20 -2.42
C ALA A 28 -0.93 -1.87 -2.95
N VAL A 29 -0.62 -1.80 -4.26
CA VAL A 29 -0.26 -0.52 -4.90
C VAL A 29 -1.46 0.43 -4.84
N HIS A 30 -1.20 1.74 -4.71
CA HIS A 30 -2.27 2.70 -4.50
C HIS A 30 -2.14 4.01 -5.27
N GLY A 31 -3.27 4.71 -5.41
CA GLY A 31 -3.40 5.93 -6.22
C GLY A 31 -2.47 7.07 -5.83
N GLY A 32 -2.19 7.22 -4.53
CA GLY A 32 -1.33 8.29 -4.01
C GLY A 32 0.12 8.27 -4.53
N ASP A 33 0.59 7.13 -5.05
CA ASP A 33 2.00 6.93 -5.44
C ASP A 33 2.27 7.12 -6.94
N HIS A 34 1.22 7.31 -7.76
CA HIS A 34 1.32 7.29 -9.23
C HIS A 34 2.31 8.30 -9.83
N PHE A 35 2.46 9.46 -9.19
CA PHE A 35 3.39 10.49 -9.65
C PHE A 35 4.84 10.10 -9.43
N ILE A 36 5.11 9.31 -8.39
CA ILE A 36 6.46 8.91 -7.98
C ILE A 36 6.85 7.57 -8.62
N TYR A 37 5.89 6.65 -8.76
CA TYR A 37 6.12 5.27 -9.16
C TYR A 37 5.24 4.88 -10.36
N PRO A 38 5.81 4.86 -11.59
CA PRO A 38 5.10 4.39 -12.77
C PRO A 38 4.60 2.94 -12.66
N ASP A 39 5.32 2.11 -11.90
CA ASP A 39 5.01 0.71 -11.61
C ASP A 39 3.93 0.52 -10.52
N CYS A 40 3.23 1.59 -10.15
CA CYS A 40 2.03 1.56 -9.30
C CYS A 40 0.75 1.96 -10.05
N ARG A 41 0.82 2.36 -11.33
CA ARG A 41 -0.30 2.94 -12.08
C ARG A 41 -1.25 1.87 -12.64
N PRO A 42 -2.54 2.20 -12.89
CA PRO A 42 -3.49 1.28 -13.51
C PRO A 42 -2.99 0.66 -14.82
N ALA A 43 -2.42 1.49 -15.71
CA ALA A 43 -1.87 1.02 -16.97
C ALA A 43 -0.74 -0.01 -16.81
N PHE A 44 0.07 0.10 -15.75
CA PHE A 44 1.09 -0.91 -15.44
C PHE A 44 0.42 -2.22 -14.99
N ILE A 45 -0.57 -2.15 -14.11
CA ILE A 45 -1.31 -3.32 -13.62
C ILE A 45 -2.01 -4.06 -14.76
N GLU A 46 -2.68 -3.34 -15.67
CA GLU A 46 -3.35 -3.91 -16.84
C GLU A 46 -2.37 -4.56 -17.82
N ALA A 47 -1.25 -3.88 -18.11
CA ALA A 47 -0.21 -4.41 -18.98
C ALA A 47 0.45 -5.65 -18.36
N PHE A 48 0.70 -5.64 -17.04
CA PHE A 48 1.31 -6.77 -16.34
C PHE A 48 0.38 -7.99 -16.33
N GLN A 49 -0.92 -7.82 -16.05
CA GLN A 49 -1.91 -8.89 -16.17
C GLN A 49 -1.88 -9.50 -17.58
N THR A 50 -1.98 -8.65 -18.61
CA THR A 50 -1.99 -9.10 -20.01
C THR A 50 -0.73 -9.90 -20.34
N MET A 51 0.43 -9.45 -19.87
CA MET A 51 1.69 -10.16 -20.06
C MET A 51 1.68 -11.52 -19.36
N GLN A 52 1.19 -11.61 -18.12
CA GLN A 52 1.12 -12.87 -17.37
C GLN A 52 0.12 -13.86 -17.97
N ASP A 53 -1.01 -13.38 -18.49
CA ASP A 53 -1.97 -14.22 -19.21
C ASP A 53 -1.32 -14.91 -20.42
N ARG A 54 -0.38 -14.24 -21.10
CA ARG A 54 0.39 -14.83 -22.21
C ARG A 54 1.49 -15.75 -21.71
N ALA A 55 2.17 -15.39 -20.63
CA ALA A 55 3.28 -16.17 -20.10
C ALA A 55 2.83 -17.52 -19.51
N LEU A 56 1.59 -17.60 -19.01
CA LEU A 56 1.02 -18.78 -18.34
C LEU A 56 -0.09 -19.47 -19.15
N ASP A 57 -0.26 -19.11 -20.42
CA ASP A 57 -1.29 -19.70 -21.29
C ASP A 57 -1.18 -21.23 -21.35
N GLY A 58 -2.31 -21.91 -21.20
CA GLY A 58 -2.39 -23.37 -21.10
C GLY A 58 -1.81 -23.99 -19.83
N TYR A 59 -1.26 -23.19 -18.91
CA TYR A 59 -0.64 -23.68 -17.67
C TYR A 59 -1.40 -23.22 -16.42
N ALA A 60 -1.65 -21.93 -16.26
CA ALA A 60 -2.34 -21.37 -15.10
C ALA A 60 -3.08 -20.08 -15.46
N GLN A 61 -4.23 -19.86 -14.83
CA GLN A 61 -4.98 -18.61 -14.95
C GLN A 61 -4.94 -17.89 -13.60
N ILE A 62 -4.19 -16.78 -13.52
CA ILE A 62 -3.90 -16.08 -12.27
C ILE A 62 -4.28 -14.61 -12.43
N ARG A 63 -5.10 -14.11 -11.52
CA ARG A 63 -5.53 -12.71 -11.50
C ARG A 63 -4.58 -11.86 -10.65
N LEU A 64 -4.10 -10.76 -11.21
CA LEU A 64 -3.51 -9.65 -10.48
C LEU A 64 -4.63 -8.85 -9.82
N TYR A 65 -4.73 -8.97 -8.50
CA TYR A 65 -5.72 -8.28 -7.69
C TYR A 65 -5.09 -7.04 -7.02
N ALA A 66 -5.39 -5.85 -7.56
CA ALA A 66 -4.87 -4.58 -7.06
C ALA A 66 -6.02 -3.61 -6.68
N PRO A 67 -6.74 -3.86 -5.57
CA PRO A 67 -7.98 -3.14 -5.25
C PRO A 67 -7.75 -1.65 -4.96
N TYR A 68 -6.55 -1.27 -4.52
CA TYR A 68 -6.24 0.08 -4.09
C TYR A 68 -5.62 0.96 -5.17
N VAL A 69 -5.41 0.45 -6.39
CA VAL A 69 -4.71 1.18 -7.47
C VAL A 69 -5.35 2.53 -7.80
N ASN A 70 -6.67 2.66 -7.63
CA ASN A 70 -7.40 3.92 -7.87
C ASN A 70 -7.82 4.63 -6.58
N LEU A 71 -7.40 4.13 -5.42
CA LEU A 71 -7.85 4.59 -4.10
C LEU A 71 -6.73 5.29 -3.34
N GLY A 72 -7.13 6.20 -2.45
CA GLY A 72 -6.22 6.92 -1.57
C GLY A 72 -5.97 6.17 -0.26
N LYS A 73 -5.00 6.64 0.53
CA LYS A 73 -4.66 6.01 1.81
C LYS A 73 -5.81 6.08 2.83
N ALA A 74 -6.65 7.12 2.78
CA ALA A 74 -7.83 7.22 3.64
C ALA A 74 -8.84 6.10 3.33
N ASP A 75 -9.05 5.75 2.06
CA ASP A 75 -9.90 4.63 1.65
C ASP A 75 -9.33 3.29 2.15
N ILE A 76 -8.00 3.12 2.10
CA ILE A 76 -7.33 1.93 2.65
C ILE A 76 -7.55 1.82 4.16
N VAL A 77 -7.52 2.94 4.90
CA VAL A 77 -7.82 2.94 6.33
C VAL A 77 -9.29 2.57 6.58
N ALA A 78 -10.22 3.14 5.81
CA ALA A 78 -11.65 2.82 5.93
C ALA A 78 -11.93 1.34 5.66
N ASP A 79 -11.31 0.76 4.62
CA ASP A 79 -11.39 -0.67 4.32
C ASP A 79 -10.80 -1.52 5.45
N GLY A 80 -9.61 -1.17 5.95
CA GLY A 80 -9.02 -1.92 7.04
C GLY A 80 -9.85 -1.86 8.32
N ALA A 81 -10.46 -0.71 8.62
CA ALA A 81 -11.40 -0.60 9.75
C ALA A 81 -12.65 -1.46 9.53
N ARG A 82 -13.21 -1.45 8.32
CA ARG A 82 -14.36 -2.28 7.93
C ARG A 82 -14.10 -3.77 8.12
N TYR A 83 -12.88 -4.23 7.80
CA TYR A 83 -12.51 -5.65 7.89
C TYR A 83 -11.79 -6.03 9.20
N GLY A 84 -11.68 -5.12 10.17
CA GLY A 84 -11.06 -5.41 11.46
C GLY A 84 -9.55 -5.64 11.40
N THR A 85 -8.85 -4.98 10.47
CA THR A 85 -7.38 -5.05 10.35
C THR A 85 -6.73 -4.65 11.67
N PRO A 86 -5.77 -5.45 12.20
CA PRO A 86 -5.05 -5.13 13.43
C PRO A 86 -4.02 -4.03 13.20
N PHE A 87 -4.48 -2.80 13.01
CA PHE A 87 -3.61 -1.66 12.65
C PHE A 87 -2.47 -1.40 13.65
N ALA A 88 -2.63 -1.79 14.91
CA ALA A 88 -1.60 -1.70 15.95
C ALA A 88 -0.40 -2.63 15.69
N GLU A 89 -0.59 -3.72 14.94
CA GLU A 89 0.44 -4.69 14.58
C GLU A 89 1.14 -4.34 13.26
N THR A 90 0.66 -3.30 12.55
CA THR A 90 1.23 -2.88 11.26
C THR A 90 2.36 -1.88 11.43
N TRP A 91 3.35 -1.96 10.54
CA TRP A 91 4.51 -1.06 10.55
C TRP A 91 4.57 -0.19 9.29
N SER A 92 4.74 1.12 9.46
CA SER A 92 4.86 2.08 8.36
C SER A 92 6.11 2.96 8.45
N CYS A 93 6.75 3.05 9.62
CA CYS A 93 7.83 4.00 9.86
C CYS A 93 9.12 3.63 9.12
N TYR A 94 9.71 4.58 8.39
CA TYR A 94 11.00 4.36 7.72
C TYR A 94 12.21 4.29 8.66
N LYS A 95 12.11 4.78 9.90
CA LYS A 95 13.26 4.81 10.81
C LYS A 95 13.57 3.47 11.48
N GLY A 96 12.61 2.52 11.50
CA GLY A 96 12.85 1.16 12.00
C GLY A 96 13.25 1.07 13.48
N GLY A 97 12.83 2.03 14.31
CA GLY A 97 13.08 2.02 15.77
C GLY A 97 12.14 1.07 16.53
N VAL A 98 12.04 1.25 17.85
CA VAL A 98 11.10 0.48 18.70
C VAL A 98 9.65 0.97 18.51
N ARG A 99 9.48 2.28 18.29
CA ARG A 99 8.19 2.93 18.04
C ARG A 99 8.24 3.68 16.71
N HIS A 100 7.07 4.01 16.16
CA HIS A 100 7.02 4.87 14.98
C HIS A 100 7.51 6.28 15.34
N CYS A 101 8.42 6.86 14.56
CA CYS A 101 9.01 8.15 14.95
C CYS A 101 8.06 9.36 14.93
N GLY A 102 6.87 9.23 14.32
CA GLY A 102 5.87 10.30 14.22
C GLY A 102 6.19 11.43 13.23
N ARG A 103 7.39 11.44 12.64
CA ARG A 103 7.91 12.58 11.86
C ARG A 103 8.32 12.25 10.42
N CYS A 104 8.65 11.00 10.09
CA CYS A 104 9.02 10.64 8.71
C CYS A 104 7.81 10.70 7.78
N GLY A 105 8.04 10.84 6.48
CA GLY A 105 6.97 10.98 5.47
C GLY A 105 5.85 9.95 5.62
N THR A 106 6.18 8.66 5.76
CA THR A 106 5.18 7.60 5.93
C THR A 106 4.43 7.63 7.26
N CYS A 107 5.02 8.14 8.35
CA CYS A 107 4.29 8.34 9.61
C CYS A 107 3.30 9.48 9.47
N VAL A 108 3.69 10.56 8.79
CA VAL A 108 2.81 11.71 8.52
C VAL A 108 1.66 11.29 7.61
N GLU A 109 1.95 10.61 6.50
CA GLU A 109 0.94 10.10 5.56
C GLU A 109 -0.03 9.11 6.22
N ARG A 110 0.47 8.24 7.11
CA ARG A 110 -0.38 7.36 7.90
C ARG A 110 -1.35 8.17 8.77
N ARG A 111 -0.83 9.12 9.55
CA ARG A 111 -1.66 9.96 10.44
C ARG A 111 -2.68 10.78 9.67
N GLU A 112 -2.28 11.32 8.52
CA GLU A 112 -3.20 12.00 7.61
C GLU A 112 -4.30 11.06 7.12
N ALA A 113 -3.96 9.85 6.69
CA ALA A 113 -4.93 8.86 6.22
C ALA A 113 -5.95 8.50 7.30
N PHE A 114 -5.50 8.22 8.54
CA PHE A 114 -6.40 7.96 9.67
C PHE A 114 -7.28 9.16 10.00
N HIS A 115 -6.70 10.36 10.02
CA HIS A 115 -7.44 11.60 10.25
C HIS A 115 -8.54 11.83 9.21
N LEU A 116 -8.21 11.69 7.92
CA LEU A 116 -9.16 11.88 6.81
C LEU A 116 -10.23 10.78 6.78
N ALA A 117 -9.89 9.55 7.16
CA ALA A 117 -10.82 8.44 7.25
C ALA A 117 -11.73 8.50 8.49
N GLY A 118 -11.48 9.42 9.43
CA GLY A 118 -12.29 9.53 10.66
C GLY A 118 -12.05 8.40 11.66
N HIS A 119 -10.91 7.70 11.57
CA HIS A 119 -10.55 6.62 12.47
C HIS A 119 -9.39 7.03 13.40
N ALA A 120 -9.40 6.53 14.64
CA ALA A 120 -8.26 6.70 15.53
C ALA A 120 -7.09 5.84 15.04
N ASP A 121 -5.90 6.42 14.93
CA ASP A 121 -4.67 5.68 14.62
C ASP A 121 -4.15 5.03 15.92
N PRO A 122 -4.13 3.68 16.02
CA PRO A 122 -3.73 2.99 17.23
C PRO A 122 -2.20 2.88 17.40
N THR A 123 -1.42 3.40 16.46
CA THR A 123 0.04 3.30 16.50
C THR A 123 0.64 4.06 17.68
N ASP A 124 1.60 3.44 18.36
CA ASP A 124 2.46 4.10 19.35
C ASP A 124 3.61 4.87 18.66
N TYR A 125 3.69 6.16 18.97
CA TYR A 125 4.61 7.10 18.34
C TYR A 125 5.58 7.70 19.35
N GLU A 126 6.85 7.88 18.93
CA GLU A 126 7.85 8.61 19.72
C GLU A 126 7.46 10.08 19.89
N ASP A 127 6.92 10.69 18.82
CA ASP A 127 6.40 12.05 18.83
C ASP A 127 4.95 12.03 18.36
N ALA A 128 4.03 11.92 19.33
CA ALA A 128 2.62 11.78 19.02
C ALA A 128 1.94 13.09 18.61
N ASP A 129 2.54 14.23 18.97
CA ASP A 129 1.93 15.55 18.86
C ASP A 129 2.30 16.29 17.58
N PHE A 130 3.39 15.90 16.92
CA PHE A 130 3.88 16.51 15.68
C PHE A 130 2.78 16.78 14.64
N TRP A 131 1.92 15.78 14.38
CA TRP A 131 0.81 15.92 13.43
C TRP A 131 -0.29 16.88 13.89
N LEU A 132 -0.63 16.85 15.19
CA LEU A 132 -1.65 17.72 15.75
C LEU A 132 -1.21 19.18 15.72
N GLU A 133 0.08 19.44 15.92
CA GLU A 133 0.67 20.77 15.75
C GLU A 133 0.63 21.24 14.29
N ALA A 134 0.96 20.36 13.34
CA ALA A 134 0.87 20.67 11.92
C ALA A 134 -0.56 21.06 11.49
N LEU A 135 -1.57 20.32 11.97
CA LEU A 135 -2.99 20.65 11.73
C LEU A 135 -3.38 22.01 12.32
N ARG A 136 -2.93 22.33 13.53
CA ARG A 136 -3.18 23.63 14.18
C ARG A 136 -2.59 24.77 13.37
N ARG A 137 -1.34 24.63 12.90
CA ARG A 137 -0.66 25.66 12.08
C ARG A 137 -1.32 25.90 10.74
N ARG A 138 -1.94 24.88 10.12
CA ARG A 138 -2.66 25.01 8.85
C ARG A 138 -3.99 25.76 8.99
N ARG A 139 -4.58 25.79 10.19
CA ARG A 139 -5.87 26.44 10.48
C ARG A 139 -5.72 27.88 10.97
N ALA A 140 -4.52 28.29 11.35
CA ALA A 140 -4.16 29.67 11.69
C ALA A 140 -3.84 30.46 10.41
#